data_AF-A0A848ZPN6-F1
#
_entry.id   AF-A0A848ZPN6-F1
#
_cell.length_a   1.000
_cell.length_b   1.000
_cell.length_c   1.000
_cell.angle_alpha   90.00
_cell.angle_beta   90.00
_cell.angle_gamma   90.00
#
_symmetry.space_group_name_H-M   'P 1'
#
loop_
_entity.id
_entity.type
_entity.pdbx_description
1 polymer ?
#
loop_
_entity_poly.entity_id
_entity_poly.type
_entity_poly.pdbx_seq_one_letter_code
_entity_poly.pdbx_strand_id
1 'polypeptide(L)'
;MLVWGSFICLIVLFLALDLGVFHKNEHVIKSKEAGIWTAIWVTVALSFSGVIYWLFANGIIDNPTGLTPKGAVLKYVTGYLIELSLSVDNVFVIAVIFSAFKIPPIYQHRVLFWGILGAIVFRALMILFGVALITKFEWIIYVFGVFLLYTAFRMLRSDEDTFDPKKSMVFRNIKKLYPITTAIKGHDFFVKRMGVTAATPLFVALVVIELTDILFALDSIPAILAITADPFIVFSSNILAILGLRSMYFLISRMLEKFRYINYSLVVILAFVGLKMLFSHHIEVPEWVSLSVISVSLVAGIVSSLLIPQSEVSERG
;
A
#
# COMPACT_ATOMS: atom_id res chain seq x y z
N MET A 1 1.32 -22.81 -19.53
CA MET A 1 2.39 -22.90 -18.50
C MET A 1 3.64 -22.07 -18.80
N LEU A 2 4.20 -22.12 -20.03
CA LEU A 2 5.39 -21.31 -20.38
C LEU A 2 5.18 -19.80 -20.21
N VAL A 3 4.03 -19.25 -20.62
CA VAL A 3 3.75 -17.81 -20.49
C VAL A 3 3.72 -17.35 -19.02
N TRP A 4 3.07 -18.13 -18.14
CA TRP A 4 3.04 -17.88 -16.70
C TRP A 4 4.45 -17.91 -16.10
N GLY A 5 5.25 -18.93 -16.44
CA GLY A 5 6.64 -19.02 -16.01
C GLY A 5 7.49 -17.83 -16.45
N SER A 6 7.38 -17.43 -17.71
CA SER A 6 8.07 -16.24 -18.26
C SER A 6 7.63 -14.95 -17.58
N PHE A 7 6.34 -14.78 -17.29
CA PHE A 7 5.83 -13.60 -16.60
C PHE A 7 6.29 -13.53 -15.15
N ILE A 8 6.25 -14.64 -14.41
CA ILE A 8 6.77 -14.71 -13.05
C ILE A 8 8.29 -14.44 -13.04
N CYS A 9 9.03 -15.00 -14.00
CA CYS A 9 10.46 -14.73 -14.17
C CYS A 9 10.73 -13.23 -14.41
N LEU A 10 9.91 -12.58 -15.26
CA LEU A 10 9.98 -11.14 -15.49
C LEU A 10 9.73 -10.34 -14.20
N ILE A 11 8.72 -10.71 -13.40
CA ILE A 11 8.44 -10.06 -12.11
C ILE A 11 9.61 -10.22 -11.15
N VAL A 12 10.15 -11.44 -11.02
CA VAL A 12 11.31 -11.70 -10.16
C VAL A 12 12.52 -10.90 -10.63
N LEU A 13 12.75 -10.79 -11.94
CA LEU A 13 13.81 -9.95 -12.51
C LEU A 13 13.59 -8.48 -12.16
N PHE A 14 12.38 -7.96 -12.31
CA PHE A 14 12.02 -6.59 -11.94
C PHE A 14 12.26 -6.31 -10.45
N LEU A 15 11.82 -7.21 -9.56
CA LEU A 15 12.08 -7.11 -8.13
C LEU A 15 13.58 -7.20 -7.80
N ALA A 16 14.32 -8.06 -8.48
CA ALA A 16 15.76 -8.23 -8.29
C ALA A 16 16.55 -7.01 -8.76
N LEU A 17 16.18 -6.39 -9.89
CA LEU A 17 16.80 -5.15 -10.39
C LEU A 17 16.53 -3.98 -9.45
N ASP A 18 15.28 -3.86 -9.01
CA ASP A 18 14.82 -2.81 -8.11
C ASP A 18 15.50 -2.87 -6.72
N LEU A 19 15.75 -4.06 -6.19
CA LEU A 19 16.54 -4.28 -4.97
C LEU A 19 18.06 -4.17 -5.17
N GLY A 20 18.57 -4.88 -6.16
CA GLY A 20 19.99 -5.21 -6.26
C GLY A 20 20.81 -4.14 -6.98
N VAL A 21 20.19 -3.40 -7.89
CA VAL A 21 20.87 -2.43 -8.76
C VAL A 21 20.48 -1.01 -8.42
N PHE A 22 19.19 -0.71 -8.32
CA PHE A 22 18.71 0.68 -8.20
C PHE A 22 18.75 1.22 -6.77
N HIS A 23 18.53 0.38 -5.76
CA HIS A 23 18.42 0.83 -4.36
C HIS A 23 19.40 0.13 -3.42
N LYS A 24 20.56 -0.31 -3.94
CA LYS A 24 21.61 -0.98 -3.16
C LYS A 24 22.15 -0.11 -2.00
N ASN A 25 22.12 1.22 -2.16
CA ASN A 25 22.54 2.16 -1.13
C ASN A 25 21.33 2.88 -0.53
N GLU A 26 21.25 2.84 0.79
CA GLU A 26 20.18 3.47 1.56
C GLU A 26 20.29 4.99 1.46
N HIS A 27 19.38 5.58 0.71
CA HIS A 27 19.28 7.01 0.60
C HIS A 27 17.82 7.44 0.54
N VAL A 28 17.64 8.70 0.88
CA VAL A 28 16.35 9.36 0.99
C VAL A 28 15.91 9.71 -0.44
N ILE A 29 15.00 8.91 -1.02
CA ILE A 29 14.54 9.08 -2.41
C ILE A 29 13.95 10.48 -2.60
N LYS A 30 14.47 11.24 -3.57
CA LYS A 30 14.03 12.62 -3.85
C LYS A 30 12.71 12.61 -4.63
N SER A 31 11.87 13.65 -4.50
CA SER A 31 10.59 13.73 -5.24
C SER A 31 10.75 13.59 -6.76
N LYS A 32 11.81 14.18 -7.34
CA LYS A 32 12.10 14.05 -8.78
C LYS A 32 12.41 12.61 -9.18
N GLU A 33 13.19 11.92 -8.35
CA GLU A 33 13.56 10.52 -8.56
C GLU A 33 12.34 9.61 -8.42
N ALA A 34 11.52 9.80 -7.38
CA ALA A 34 10.27 9.06 -7.19
C ALA A 34 9.29 9.27 -8.37
N GLY A 35 9.22 10.49 -8.91
CA GLY A 35 8.41 10.80 -10.09
C GLY A 35 8.91 10.10 -11.35
N ILE A 36 10.23 10.08 -11.58
CA ILE A 36 10.84 9.36 -12.71
C ILE A 36 10.57 7.86 -12.60
N TRP A 37 10.78 7.27 -11.42
CA TRP A 37 10.49 5.85 -11.21
C TRP A 37 9.03 5.51 -11.42
N THR A 38 8.12 6.35 -10.95
CA THR A 38 6.68 6.17 -11.18
C THR A 38 6.35 6.22 -12.67
N ALA A 39 6.93 7.16 -13.41
CA ALA A 39 6.77 7.23 -14.86
C ALA A 39 7.31 5.97 -15.56
N ILE A 40 8.49 5.48 -15.18
CA ILE A 40 9.08 4.24 -15.72
C ILE A 40 8.12 3.06 -15.50
N TRP A 41 7.63 2.87 -14.27
CA TRP A 41 6.71 1.76 -13.96
C TRP A 41 5.41 1.85 -14.75
N VAL A 42 4.82 3.05 -14.87
CA VAL A 42 3.62 3.27 -15.69
C VAL A 42 3.90 2.98 -17.16
N THR A 43 5.05 3.41 -17.71
CA THR A 43 5.44 3.11 -19.08
C THR A 43 5.61 1.61 -19.30
N VAL A 44 6.30 0.90 -18.40
CA VAL A 44 6.47 -0.56 -18.48
C VAL A 44 5.11 -1.26 -18.47
N ALA A 45 4.21 -0.86 -17.57
CA ALA A 45 2.88 -1.44 -17.48
C ALA A 45 2.03 -1.20 -18.73
N LEU A 46 2.08 0.01 -19.31
CA LEU A 46 1.39 0.32 -20.55
C LEU A 46 2.02 -0.37 -21.76
N SER A 47 3.35 -0.47 -21.84
CA SER A 47 4.05 -1.22 -22.90
C SER A 47 3.72 -2.71 -22.86
N PHE A 48 3.45 -3.27 -21.68
CA PHE A 48 3.01 -4.65 -21.52
C PHE A 48 1.65 -4.92 -22.20
N SER A 49 0.83 -3.90 -22.48
CA SER A 49 -0.37 -4.07 -23.31
C SER A 49 -0.04 -4.57 -24.73
N GLY A 50 1.12 -4.19 -25.29
CA GLY A 50 1.61 -4.74 -26.56
C GLY A 50 1.96 -6.22 -26.46
N VAL A 51 2.49 -6.66 -25.31
CA VAL A 51 2.75 -8.08 -25.02
C VAL A 51 1.43 -8.85 -24.91
N ILE A 52 0.43 -8.28 -24.22
CA ILE A 52 -0.92 -8.86 -24.16
C ILE A 52 -1.52 -9.03 -25.55
N TYR A 53 -1.44 -7.99 -26.39
CA TYR A 53 -1.92 -8.08 -27.77
C TYR A 53 -1.23 -9.22 -28.53
N TRP A 54 0.09 -9.30 -28.44
CA TRP A 54 0.88 -10.33 -29.12
C TRP A 54 0.55 -11.74 -28.63
N LEU A 55 0.39 -11.94 -27.32
CA LEU A 55 0.05 -13.24 -26.73
C LEU A 55 -1.33 -13.74 -27.19
N PHE A 56 -2.34 -12.87 -27.18
CA PHE A 56 -3.70 -13.21 -27.59
C PHE A 56 -3.84 -13.34 -29.11
N ALA A 57 -3.11 -12.54 -29.90
CA ALA A 57 -3.16 -12.61 -31.37
C ALA A 57 -2.56 -13.90 -31.92
N ASN A 58 -1.51 -14.43 -31.27
CA ASN A 58 -0.84 -15.67 -31.68
C ASN A 58 -1.41 -16.92 -30.99
N GLY A 59 -2.42 -16.79 -30.11
CA GLY A 59 -3.00 -17.92 -29.38
C GLY A 59 -2.01 -18.65 -28.47
N ILE A 60 -0.97 -17.95 -27.98
CA ILE A 60 0.10 -18.54 -27.15
C ILE A 60 -0.37 -18.76 -25.71
N ILE A 61 -1.40 -18.01 -25.29
CA ILE A 61 -2.00 -18.11 -23.98
C ILE A 61 -3.41 -18.70 -24.05
N ASP A 62 -3.77 -19.46 -23.02
CA ASP A 62 -5.12 -19.97 -22.82
C ASP A 62 -6.10 -18.79 -22.77
N ASN A 63 -7.13 -18.83 -23.61
CA ASN A 63 -8.16 -17.80 -23.72
C ASN A 63 -9.53 -18.36 -23.30
N PRO A 64 -9.75 -18.62 -22.00
CA PRO A 64 -10.98 -19.25 -21.51
C PRO A 64 -12.22 -18.40 -21.75
N THR A 65 -12.05 -17.09 -21.90
CA THR A 65 -13.14 -16.12 -22.06
C THR A 65 -13.43 -15.77 -23.52
N GLY A 66 -12.67 -16.31 -24.48
CA GLY A 66 -12.86 -16.05 -25.90
C GLY A 66 -12.62 -14.58 -26.30
N LEU A 67 -11.76 -13.86 -25.56
CA LEU A 67 -11.48 -12.45 -25.82
C LEU A 67 -10.76 -12.27 -27.15
N THR A 68 -11.15 -11.22 -27.89
CA THR A 68 -10.35 -10.76 -29.04
C THR A 68 -9.05 -10.12 -28.54
N PRO A 69 -7.96 -10.09 -29.33
CA PRO A 69 -6.70 -9.47 -28.89
C PRO A 69 -6.87 -8.01 -28.47
N LYS A 70 -7.71 -7.24 -29.17
CA LYS A 70 -8.06 -5.86 -28.81
C LYS A 70 -8.88 -5.80 -27.51
N GLY A 71 -9.82 -6.73 -27.32
CA GLY A 71 -10.58 -6.86 -26.09
C GLY A 71 -9.70 -7.18 -24.89
N ALA A 72 -8.73 -8.09 -25.04
CA ALA A 72 -7.77 -8.45 -24.00
C ALA A 72 -6.93 -7.24 -23.57
N VAL A 73 -6.42 -6.45 -24.54
CA VAL A 73 -5.70 -5.20 -24.26
C VAL A 73 -6.56 -4.21 -23.48
N LEU A 74 -7.81 -4.00 -23.92
CA LEU A 74 -8.71 -3.07 -23.24
C LEU A 74 -8.97 -3.52 -21.81
N LYS A 75 -9.28 -4.81 -21.59
CA LYS A 75 -9.51 -5.38 -20.26
C LYS A 75 -8.27 -5.28 -19.38
N TYR A 76 -7.08 -5.51 -19.93
CA TYR A 76 -5.81 -5.34 -19.23
C TYR A 76 -5.56 -3.88 -18.81
N VAL A 77 -5.72 -2.92 -19.74
CA VAL A 77 -5.51 -1.50 -19.42
C VAL A 77 -6.56 -1.00 -18.42
N THR A 78 -7.83 -1.34 -18.61
CA THR A 78 -8.90 -1.00 -17.67
C THR A 78 -8.62 -1.59 -16.29
N GLY A 79 -8.21 -2.85 -16.24
CA GLY A 79 -7.86 -3.51 -15.00
C GLY A 79 -6.66 -2.91 -14.29
N TYR A 80 -5.62 -2.57 -15.06
CA TYR A 80 -4.43 -1.89 -14.55
C TYR A 80 -4.78 -0.52 -13.98
N LEU A 81 -5.59 0.28 -14.67
CA LEU A 81 -5.98 1.62 -14.23
C LEU A 81 -6.84 1.58 -12.96
N ILE A 82 -7.75 0.62 -12.87
CA ILE A 82 -8.56 0.43 -11.66
C ILE A 82 -7.67 0.02 -10.49
N GLU A 83 -6.78 -0.94 -10.71
CA GLU A 83 -5.88 -1.36 -9.65
C GLU A 83 -4.91 -0.26 -9.23
N LEU A 84 -4.38 0.51 -10.19
CA LEU A 84 -3.52 1.66 -9.93
C LEU A 84 -4.26 2.72 -9.11
N SER A 85 -5.53 2.99 -9.43
CA SER A 85 -6.35 3.97 -8.72
C SER A 85 -6.65 3.52 -7.29
N LEU A 86 -6.99 2.25 -7.10
CA LEU A 86 -7.19 1.65 -5.78
C LEU A 86 -5.90 1.58 -4.97
N SER A 87 -4.76 1.35 -5.63
CA SER A 87 -3.45 1.32 -4.99
C SER A 87 -3.03 2.69 -4.43
N VAL A 88 -3.55 3.81 -4.96
CA VAL A 88 -3.31 5.15 -4.41
C VAL A 88 -3.88 5.26 -2.99
N ASP A 89 -5.09 4.74 -2.76
CA ASP A 89 -5.69 4.67 -1.42
C ASP A 89 -4.81 3.84 -0.47
N ASN A 90 -4.27 2.72 -0.96
CA ASN A 90 -3.35 1.86 -0.20
C ASN A 90 -2.07 2.61 0.22
N VAL A 91 -1.49 3.41 -0.67
CA VAL A 91 -0.31 4.24 -0.36
C VAL A 91 -0.57 5.20 0.79
N PHE A 92 -1.75 5.82 0.83
CA PHE A 92 -2.11 6.73 1.92
C PHE A 92 -2.21 6.01 3.26
N VAL A 93 -2.82 4.82 3.29
CA VAL A 93 -2.86 4.03 4.52
C VAL A 93 -1.46 3.57 4.94
N ILE A 94 -0.58 3.25 3.99
CA ILE A 94 0.82 2.93 4.30
C ILE A 94 1.53 4.14 4.93
N ALA A 95 1.35 5.35 4.39
CA ALA A 95 1.93 6.57 4.96
C ALA A 95 1.43 6.84 6.39
N VAL A 96 0.13 6.61 6.61
CA VAL A 96 -0.48 6.65 7.94
C VAL A 96 0.16 5.64 8.89
N ILE A 97 0.33 4.38 8.47
CA ILE A 97 0.95 3.33 9.29
C ILE A 97 2.39 3.73 9.64
N PHE A 98 3.20 4.18 8.67
CA PHE A 98 4.57 4.59 8.95
C PHE A 98 4.66 5.79 9.90
N SER A 99 3.77 6.76 9.76
CA SER A 99 3.66 7.89 10.68
C SER A 99 3.27 7.42 12.09
N ALA A 100 2.24 6.58 12.19
CA ALA A 100 1.77 6.03 13.46
C ALA A 100 2.87 5.26 14.20
N PHE A 101 3.63 4.42 13.49
CA PHE A 101 4.74 3.66 14.08
C PHE A 101 6.06 4.46 14.16
N LYS A 102 6.08 5.73 13.72
CA LYS A 102 7.26 6.59 13.65
C LYS A 102 8.45 5.92 12.95
N ILE A 103 8.19 5.25 11.83
CA ILE A 103 9.22 4.53 11.09
C ILE A 103 10.11 5.53 10.34
N PRO A 104 11.43 5.58 10.62
CA PRO A 104 12.35 6.47 9.93
C PRO A 104 12.35 6.23 8.42
N PRO A 105 12.42 7.27 7.57
CA PRO A 105 12.38 7.16 6.11
C PRO A 105 13.38 6.16 5.51
N ILE A 106 14.55 6.00 6.14
CA ILE A 106 15.62 5.08 5.73
C ILE A 106 15.12 3.61 5.74
N TYR A 107 14.25 3.25 6.68
CA TYR A 107 13.76 1.88 6.82
C TYR A 107 12.43 1.62 6.10
N GLN A 108 11.71 2.66 5.69
CA GLN A 108 10.42 2.53 4.98
C GLN A 108 10.58 1.75 3.67
N HIS A 109 11.70 1.96 2.96
CA HIS A 109 12.01 1.24 1.72
C HIS A 109 11.99 -0.28 1.92
N ARG A 110 12.61 -0.77 3.00
CA ARG A 110 12.67 -2.20 3.31
C ARG A 110 11.29 -2.76 3.63
N VAL A 111 10.48 -2.03 4.40
CA VAL A 111 9.12 -2.47 4.73
C VAL A 111 8.25 -2.52 3.47
N LEU A 112 8.32 -1.51 2.61
CA LEU A 112 7.59 -1.49 1.34
C LEU A 112 8.01 -2.61 0.39
N PHE A 113 9.31 -2.92 0.33
CA PHE A 113 9.79 -4.01 -0.49
C PHE A 113 9.17 -5.36 -0.08
N TRP A 114 9.26 -5.69 1.21
CA TRP A 114 8.66 -6.92 1.73
C TRP A 114 7.13 -6.88 1.62
N GLY A 115 6.55 -5.69 1.79
CA GLY A 115 5.14 -5.38 1.57
C GLY A 115 4.64 -5.73 0.16
N ILE A 116 5.40 -5.34 -0.87
CA ILE A 116 5.07 -5.67 -2.26
C ILE A 116 5.20 -7.17 -2.50
N LEU A 117 6.24 -7.81 -1.97
CA LEU A 117 6.44 -9.24 -2.14
C LEU A 117 5.29 -10.04 -1.51
N GLY A 118 4.87 -9.68 -0.29
CA GLY A 118 3.73 -10.33 0.36
C GLY A 118 2.42 -10.03 -0.36
N ALA A 119 2.17 -8.78 -0.77
CA ALA A 119 1.00 -8.41 -1.57
C ALA A 119 0.87 -9.25 -2.86
N ILE A 120 1.97 -9.43 -3.61
CA ILE A 120 2.01 -10.28 -4.82
C ILE A 120 1.58 -11.72 -4.48
N VAL A 121 2.09 -12.28 -3.38
CA VAL A 121 1.76 -13.65 -2.96
C VAL A 121 0.30 -13.75 -2.52
N PHE A 122 -0.16 -12.85 -1.65
CA PHE A 122 -1.54 -12.85 -1.17
C PHE A 122 -2.54 -12.63 -2.29
N ARG A 123 -2.24 -11.75 -3.26
CA ARG A 123 -3.09 -11.54 -4.43
C ARG A 123 -3.12 -12.75 -5.35
N ALA A 124 -1.98 -13.41 -5.58
CA ALA A 124 -1.96 -14.69 -6.29
C ALA A 124 -2.89 -15.71 -5.62
N LEU A 125 -2.80 -15.84 -4.29
CA LEU A 125 -3.65 -16.74 -3.51
C LEU A 125 -5.13 -16.33 -3.62
N MET A 126 -5.47 -15.06 -3.43
CA MET A 126 -6.85 -14.58 -3.49
C MET A 126 -7.45 -14.73 -4.89
N ILE A 127 -6.68 -14.52 -5.96
CA ILE A 127 -7.15 -14.74 -7.33
C ILE A 127 -7.37 -16.24 -7.60
N LEU A 128 -6.48 -17.11 -7.12
CA LEU A 128 -6.59 -18.56 -7.30
C LEU A 128 -7.74 -19.18 -6.50
N PHE A 129 -7.90 -18.78 -5.24
CA PHE A 129 -8.98 -19.28 -4.36
C PHE A 129 -10.29 -18.50 -4.53
N GLY A 130 -10.25 -17.35 -5.20
CA GLY A 130 -11.39 -16.50 -5.52
C GLY A 130 -12.10 -15.92 -4.30
N VAL A 131 -13.34 -15.47 -4.54
CA VAL A 131 -14.26 -14.87 -3.55
C VAL A 131 -14.56 -15.80 -2.37
N ALA A 132 -14.31 -17.11 -2.50
CA ALA A 132 -14.51 -18.08 -1.42
C ALA A 132 -13.60 -17.82 -0.20
N LEU A 133 -12.41 -17.24 -0.41
CA LEU A 133 -11.52 -16.84 0.69
C LEU A 133 -12.06 -15.59 1.40
N ILE A 134 -12.62 -14.66 0.62
CA ILE A 134 -13.09 -13.34 1.06
C ILE A 134 -14.20 -13.47 2.11
N THR A 135 -15.25 -14.24 1.80
CA THR A 135 -16.45 -14.39 2.65
C THR A 135 -16.18 -14.95 4.05
N LYS A 136 -15.08 -15.70 4.25
CA LYS A 136 -14.73 -16.27 5.56
C LYS A 136 -14.02 -15.29 6.48
N PHE A 137 -13.36 -14.27 5.93
CA PHE A 137 -12.50 -13.35 6.69
C PHE A 137 -13.08 -11.94 6.83
N GLU A 138 -14.31 -11.69 6.40
CA GLU A 138 -14.95 -10.37 6.42
C GLU A 138 -14.99 -9.71 7.81
N TRP A 139 -15.09 -10.49 8.90
CA TRP A 139 -15.09 -9.96 10.27
C TRP A 139 -13.80 -9.19 10.62
N ILE A 140 -12.68 -9.49 9.95
CA ILE A 140 -11.40 -8.83 10.20
C ILE A 140 -11.40 -7.37 9.73
N ILE A 141 -12.24 -7.03 8.74
CA ILE A 141 -12.45 -5.66 8.24
C ILE A 141 -12.92 -4.77 9.39
N TYR A 142 -13.88 -5.24 10.18
CA TYR A 142 -14.42 -4.49 11.31
C TYR A 142 -13.39 -4.22 12.39
N VAL A 143 -12.57 -5.23 12.72
CA VAL A 143 -11.49 -5.09 13.70
C VAL A 143 -10.48 -4.03 13.27
N PHE A 144 -10.12 -4.03 11.98
CA PHE A 144 -9.23 -3.02 11.41
C PHE A 144 -9.87 -1.64 11.37
N GLY A 145 -11.16 -1.53 11.00
CA GLY A 145 -11.89 -0.26 11.01
C GLY A 145 -11.90 0.38 12.39
N VAL A 146 -12.18 -0.39 13.45
CA VAL A 146 -12.07 0.08 14.84
C VAL A 146 -10.63 0.50 15.18
N PHE A 147 -9.64 -0.28 14.76
CA PHE A 147 -8.24 0.04 15.01
C PHE A 147 -7.79 1.36 14.36
N LEU A 148 -8.21 1.63 13.11
CA LEU A 148 -7.92 2.88 12.42
C LEU A 148 -8.62 4.07 13.09
N LEU A 149 -9.90 3.93 13.45
CA LEU A 149 -10.63 4.97 14.19
C LEU A 149 -9.99 5.29 15.54
N TYR A 150 -9.60 4.26 16.28
CA TYR A 150 -8.89 4.42 17.55
C TYR A 150 -7.57 5.18 17.35
N THR A 151 -6.85 4.86 16.28
CA THR A 151 -5.59 5.54 15.94
C THR A 151 -5.84 7.00 15.55
N ALA A 152 -6.84 7.29 14.73
CA ALA A 152 -7.27 8.64 14.37
C ALA A 152 -7.56 9.48 15.61
N PHE A 153 -8.40 8.95 16.49
CA PHE A 153 -8.82 9.62 17.71
C PHE A 153 -7.64 9.92 18.64
N ARG A 154 -6.72 8.95 18.79
CA ARG A 154 -5.52 9.15 19.61
C ARG A 154 -4.60 10.21 19.01
N MET A 155 -4.43 10.21 17.69
CA MET A 155 -3.57 11.17 17.00
C MET A 155 -4.10 12.60 17.08
N LEU A 156 -5.43 12.77 17.14
CA LEU A 156 -6.08 14.07 17.40
C LEU A 156 -5.89 14.57 18.84
N ARG A 157 -5.72 13.65 19.80
CA ARG A 157 -5.64 13.95 21.24
C ARG A 157 -4.21 14.13 21.76
N SER A 158 -3.22 13.86 20.93
CA SER A 158 -1.81 14.06 21.26
C SER A 158 -1.38 15.42 20.69
N ASP A 159 -1.25 16.43 21.56
CA ASP A 159 -0.32 17.55 21.34
C ASP A 159 1.08 16.96 21.04
N GLU A 160 1.91 17.69 20.30
CA GLU A 160 3.13 17.29 19.56
C GLU A 160 4.17 16.36 20.25
N ASP A 161 3.96 15.92 21.49
CA ASP A 161 4.83 15.02 22.23
C ASP A 161 4.31 13.57 22.37
N THR A 162 5.15 12.67 21.87
CA THR A 162 5.30 11.26 22.30
C THR A 162 4.14 10.28 22.01
N PHE A 163 4.08 9.78 20.77
CA PHE A 163 3.64 8.40 20.52
C PHE A 163 4.51 7.44 21.36
N ASP A 164 3.98 6.97 22.49
CA ASP A 164 4.51 5.81 23.21
C ASP A 164 3.70 4.57 22.77
N PRO A 165 4.21 3.75 21.83
CA PRO A 165 3.55 2.52 21.38
C PRO A 165 3.30 1.52 22.52
N LYS A 166 3.98 1.70 23.67
CA LYS A 166 3.85 0.90 24.89
C LYS A 166 2.42 0.82 25.45
N LYS A 167 1.51 1.73 25.09
CA LYS A 167 0.14 1.79 25.64
C LYS A 167 -0.97 1.26 24.71
N SER A 168 -0.66 0.87 23.46
CA SER A 168 -1.68 0.37 22.52
C SER A 168 -2.14 -1.06 22.86
N MET A 169 -3.44 -1.33 22.76
CA MET A 169 -4.04 -2.65 23.00
C MET A 169 -3.53 -3.71 22.01
N VAL A 170 -3.23 -3.31 20.78
CA VAL A 170 -2.60 -4.16 19.75
C VAL A 170 -1.15 -4.50 20.13
N PHE A 171 -0.39 -3.53 20.64
CA PHE A 171 0.97 -3.77 21.15
C PHE A 171 0.95 -4.74 22.34
N ARG A 172 -0.06 -4.64 23.21
CA ARG A 172 -0.25 -5.50 24.39
C ARG A 172 -0.64 -6.94 24.02
N ASN A 173 -1.43 -7.11 22.97
CA ASN A 173 -1.85 -8.42 22.46
C ASN A 173 -0.76 -9.11 21.63
N ILE A 174 -0.02 -8.36 20.80
CA ILE A 174 1.13 -8.91 20.04
C ILE A 174 2.29 -9.25 21.01
N LYS A 175 2.50 -8.46 22.09
CA LYS A 175 3.47 -8.77 23.16
C LYS A 175 3.19 -10.12 23.85
N LYS A 176 1.92 -10.56 23.88
CA LYS A 176 1.51 -11.86 24.43
C LYS A 176 1.91 -13.03 23.54
N LEU A 177 2.10 -12.79 22.24
CA LEU A 177 2.47 -13.81 21.25
C LEU A 177 3.98 -13.83 20.95
N TYR A 178 4.64 -12.65 20.95
CA TYR A 178 6.08 -12.49 20.75
C TYR A 178 6.61 -11.29 21.55
N PRO A 179 7.82 -11.33 22.14
CA PRO A 179 8.41 -10.14 22.74
C PRO A 179 8.66 -9.08 21.65
N ILE A 180 8.26 -7.83 21.89
CA ILE A 180 8.47 -6.72 20.95
C ILE A 180 9.51 -5.78 21.56
N THR A 181 10.56 -5.45 20.80
CA THR A 181 11.53 -4.44 21.24
C THR A 181 11.06 -3.03 20.86
N THR A 182 11.35 -2.04 21.70
CA THR A 182 11.08 -0.62 21.42
C THR A 182 12.22 0.06 20.66
N ALA A 183 13.38 -0.58 20.57
CA ALA A 183 14.53 -0.03 19.86
C ALA A 183 14.54 -0.52 18.41
N ILE A 184 14.45 0.40 17.45
CA ILE A 184 14.85 0.15 16.06
C ILE A 184 16.37 0.01 16.06
N LYS A 185 16.87 -1.22 15.97
CA LYS A 185 18.30 -1.50 15.80
C LYS A 185 18.56 -1.81 14.34
N GLY A 186 18.93 -0.79 13.57
CA GLY A 186 19.24 -0.95 12.15
C GLY A 186 18.05 -1.50 11.36
N HIS A 187 18.34 -2.39 10.42
CA HIS A 187 17.39 -2.88 9.43
C HIS A 187 16.54 -4.05 9.89
N ASP A 188 16.89 -4.74 10.97
CA ASP A 188 16.37 -6.07 11.26
C ASP A 188 14.87 -6.08 11.65
N PHE A 189 14.12 -7.04 11.10
CA PHE A 189 12.73 -7.29 11.50
C PHE A 189 12.63 -8.01 12.86
N PHE A 190 13.70 -8.73 13.22
CA PHE A 190 13.80 -9.46 14.47
C PHE A 190 15.16 -9.19 15.09
N VAL A 191 15.18 -8.92 16.39
CA VAL A 191 16.43 -8.80 17.14
C VAL A 191 16.42 -9.77 18.30
N LYS A 192 17.53 -10.50 18.49
CA LYS A 192 17.75 -11.29 19.70
C LYS A 192 18.12 -10.36 20.84
N ARG A 193 17.32 -10.33 21.90
CA ARG A 193 17.62 -9.64 23.16
C ARG A 193 17.52 -10.65 24.30
N MET A 194 18.60 -10.78 25.07
CA MET A 194 18.66 -11.69 26.24
C MET A 194 18.17 -13.12 25.93
N GLY A 195 18.60 -13.70 24.81
CA GLY A 195 18.23 -15.07 24.43
C GLY A 195 16.86 -15.24 23.77
N VAL A 196 16.03 -14.18 23.68
CA VAL A 196 14.70 -14.24 23.07
C VAL A 196 14.64 -13.39 21.79
N THR A 197 14.11 -13.96 20.71
CA THR A 197 13.85 -13.25 19.44
C THR A 197 12.66 -12.31 19.61
N ALA A 198 12.92 -11.01 19.50
CA ALA A 198 11.90 -9.98 19.61
C ALA A 198 11.60 -9.33 18.26
N ALA A 199 10.32 -9.11 17.95
CA ALA A 199 9.89 -8.39 16.76
C ALA A 199 10.17 -6.89 16.89
N THR A 200 10.62 -6.25 15.80
CA THR A 200 10.81 -4.79 15.76
C THR A 200 9.54 -4.07 15.28
N PRO A 201 9.42 -2.74 15.51
CA PRO A 201 8.32 -1.96 14.95
C PRO A 201 8.19 -2.07 13.43
N LEU A 202 9.30 -2.31 12.72
CA LEU A 202 9.32 -2.53 11.28
C LEU A 202 8.54 -3.79 10.89
N PHE A 203 8.65 -4.88 11.66
CA PHE A 203 7.91 -6.11 11.40
C PHE A 203 6.43 -5.95 11.69
N VAL A 204 6.08 -5.27 12.79
CA VAL A 204 4.67 -4.99 13.11
C VAL A 204 4.03 -4.13 12.02
N ALA A 205 4.72 -3.09 11.55
CA ALA A 205 4.22 -2.27 10.45
C ALA A 205 4.09 -3.07 9.15
N LEU A 206 5.05 -3.94 8.82
CA LEU A 206 4.94 -4.84 7.67
C LEU A 206 3.67 -5.69 7.75
N VAL A 207 3.43 -6.35 8.88
CA VAL A 207 2.23 -7.18 9.07
C VAL A 207 0.96 -6.36 8.93
N VAL A 208 0.90 -5.16 9.49
CA VAL A 208 -0.28 -4.28 9.37
C VAL A 208 -0.50 -3.86 7.92
N ILE A 209 0.56 -3.53 7.18
CA ILE A 209 0.50 -3.18 5.74
C ILE A 209 -0.01 -4.37 4.92
N GLU A 210 0.51 -5.57 5.12
CA GLU A 210 0.07 -6.79 4.43
C GLU A 210 -1.40 -7.10 4.69
N LEU A 211 -1.81 -7.03 5.97
CA LEU A 211 -3.22 -7.24 6.33
C LEU A 211 -4.12 -6.17 5.70
N THR A 212 -3.65 -4.93 5.62
CA THR A 212 -4.40 -3.85 4.98
C THR A 212 -4.52 -4.07 3.47
N ASP A 213 -3.46 -4.53 2.79
CA ASP A 213 -3.53 -4.84 1.36
C ASP A 213 -4.51 -6.00 1.08
N ILE A 214 -4.50 -7.06 1.90
CA ILE A 214 -5.50 -8.13 1.83
C ILE A 214 -6.92 -7.57 1.96
N LEU A 215 -7.13 -6.64 2.89
CA LEU A 215 -8.44 -6.03 3.11
C LEU A 215 -8.87 -5.16 1.92
N PHE A 216 -7.96 -4.40 1.32
CA PHE A 216 -8.26 -3.62 0.12
C PHE A 216 -8.45 -4.47 -1.13
N ALA A 217 -7.79 -5.62 -1.20
CA ALA A 217 -8.02 -6.59 -2.25
C ALA A 217 -9.44 -7.20 -2.19
N LEU A 218 -10.15 -7.10 -1.04
CA LEU A 218 -11.54 -7.54 -0.95
C LEU A 218 -12.48 -6.67 -1.80
N ASP A 219 -12.17 -5.39 -1.97
CA ASP A 219 -12.90 -4.48 -2.87
C ASP A 219 -12.34 -4.60 -4.30
N SER A 220 -11.01 -4.63 -4.44
CA SER A 220 -10.36 -4.57 -5.76
C SER A 220 -10.50 -5.85 -6.58
N ILE A 221 -10.50 -7.04 -5.96
CA ILE A 221 -10.61 -8.32 -6.66
C ILE A 221 -12.00 -8.54 -7.29
N PRO A 222 -13.13 -8.32 -6.57
CA PRO A 222 -14.44 -8.37 -7.19
C PRO A 222 -14.59 -7.33 -8.31
N ALA A 223 -14.06 -6.10 -8.12
CA ALA A 223 -14.11 -5.05 -9.14
C ALA A 223 -13.39 -5.46 -10.44
N ILE A 224 -12.18 -6.05 -10.34
CA ILE A 224 -11.46 -6.54 -11.52
C ILE A 224 -12.13 -7.76 -12.16
N LEU A 225 -12.66 -8.69 -11.36
CA LEU A 225 -13.36 -9.87 -11.86
C LEU A 225 -14.66 -9.52 -12.58
N ALA A 226 -15.33 -8.42 -12.18
CA ALA A 226 -16.48 -7.88 -12.91
C ALA A 226 -16.11 -7.36 -14.31
N ILE A 227 -14.84 -6.97 -14.51
CA ILE A 227 -14.34 -6.51 -15.81
C ILE A 227 -13.92 -7.70 -16.66
N THR A 228 -13.13 -8.62 -16.11
CA THR A 228 -12.65 -9.79 -16.84
C THR A 228 -12.48 -10.99 -15.92
N ALA A 229 -12.97 -12.13 -16.38
CA ALA A 229 -12.75 -13.43 -15.73
C ALA A 229 -11.48 -14.13 -16.26
N ASP A 230 -10.71 -13.50 -17.15
CA ASP A 230 -9.45 -14.04 -17.64
C ASP A 230 -8.37 -13.95 -16.55
N PRO A 231 -7.89 -15.08 -15.99
CA PRO A 231 -7.00 -15.05 -14.83
C PRO A 231 -5.65 -14.42 -15.14
N PHE A 232 -5.17 -14.53 -16.38
CA PHE A 232 -3.89 -13.96 -16.76
C PHE A 232 -3.98 -12.44 -16.88
N ILE A 233 -5.06 -11.91 -17.46
CA ILE A 233 -5.31 -10.47 -17.52
C ILE A 233 -5.45 -9.92 -16.10
N VAL A 234 -6.29 -10.55 -15.26
CA VAL A 234 -6.50 -10.13 -13.86
C VAL A 234 -5.16 -10.10 -13.11
N PHE A 235 -4.40 -11.19 -13.17
CA PHE A 235 -3.13 -11.29 -12.46
C PHE A 235 -2.09 -10.30 -13.00
N SER A 236 -1.88 -10.25 -14.31
CA SER A 236 -0.83 -9.41 -14.89
C SER A 236 -1.08 -7.91 -14.71
N SER A 237 -2.31 -7.43 -14.88
CA SER A 237 -2.64 -6.03 -14.67
C SER A 237 -2.45 -5.61 -13.21
N ASN A 238 -2.79 -6.52 -12.30
CA ASN A 238 -2.77 -6.28 -10.87
C ASN A 238 -1.33 -6.24 -10.32
N ILE A 239 -0.48 -7.18 -10.72
CA ILE A 239 0.94 -7.18 -10.33
C ILE A 239 1.68 -5.97 -10.88
N LEU A 240 1.49 -5.62 -12.16
CA LEU A 240 2.19 -4.46 -12.73
C LEU A 240 1.75 -3.13 -12.10
N ALA A 241 0.52 -3.02 -11.59
CA ALA A 241 0.09 -1.86 -10.80
C ALA A 241 0.85 -1.75 -9.46
N ILE A 242 1.01 -2.88 -8.75
CA ILE A 242 1.66 -2.90 -7.42
C ILE A 242 3.16 -2.68 -7.50
N LEU A 243 3.84 -3.11 -8.58
CA LEU A 243 5.29 -2.90 -8.72
C LEU A 243 5.66 -1.40 -8.66
N GLY A 244 4.79 -0.52 -9.16
CA GLY A 244 4.96 0.94 -9.06
C GLY A 244 4.58 1.56 -7.71
N LEU A 245 3.99 0.79 -6.78
CA LEU A 245 3.48 1.28 -5.50
C LEU A 245 4.58 1.94 -4.66
N ARG A 246 5.81 1.40 -4.70
CA ARG A 246 6.93 1.96 -3.92
C ARG A 246 7.30 3.36 -4.35
N SER A 247 7.48 3.57 -5.66
CA SER A 247 7.82 4.90 -6.18
C SER A 247 6.68 5.89 -5.96
N MET A 248 5.44 5.43 -6.09
CA MET A 248 4.25 6.22 -5.79
C MET A 248 4.16 6.61 -4.32
N TYR A 249 4.48 5.68 -3.40
CA TYR A 249 4.61 5.96 -1.98
C TYR A 249 5.62 7.07 -1.71
N PHE A 250 6.85 6.97 -2.24
CA PHE A 250 7.85 7.99 -1.98
C PHE A 250 7.54 9.33 -2.64
N LEU A 251 6.83 9.32 -3.77
CA LEU A 251 6.34 10.55 -4.40
C LEU A 251 5.33 11.25 -3.48
N ILE A 252 4.32 10.50 -3.01
CA ILE A 252 3.26 11.01 -2.14
C ILE A 252 3.82 11.39 -0.77
N SER A 253 4.61 10.53 -0.12
CA SER A 253 5.18 10.78 1.21
C SER A 253 6.08 12.02 1.24
N ARG A 254 6.77 12.34 0.14
CA ARG A 254 7.56 13.57 0.00
C ARG A 254 6.73 14.82 -0.21
N MET A 255 5.61 14.71 -0.90
CA MET A 255 4.66 15.81 -0.96
C MET A 255 4.19 16.07 0.46
N LEU A 256 3.68 15.03 1.12
CA LEU A 256 3.23 14.99 2.49
C LEU A 256 4.22 15.60 3.53
N GLU A 257 5.50 15.23 3.51
CA GLU A 257 6.53 15.74 4.44
C GLU A 257 6.76 17.26 4.37
N LYS A 258 6.41 17.91 3.25
CA LYS A 258 6.57 19.37 3.11
C LYS A 258 5.51 20.17 3.87
N PHE A 259 4.52 19.52 4.47
CA PHE A 259 3.35 20.17 5.05
C PHE A 259 3.24 19.94 6.56
N ARG A 260 3.25 21.05 7.31
CA ARG A 260 3.29 21.08 8.78
C ARG A 260 2.05 20.47 9.43
N TYR A 261 0.88 20.64 8.81
CA TYR A 261 -0.41 20.14 9.34
C TYR A 261 -0.76 18.72 8.89
N ILE A 262 0.22 17.96 8.42
CA ILE A 262 -0.02 16.60 7.92
C ILE A 262 -0.72 15.70 8.95
N ASN A 263 -0.43 15.87 10.24
CA ASN A 263 -1.07 15.08 11.30
C ASN A 263 -2.59 15.24 11.29
N TYR A 264 -3.12 16.44 11.01
CA TYR A 264 -4.57 16.67 10.92
C TYR A 264 -5.17 16.01 9.67
N SER A 265 -4.51 16.13 8.51
CA SER A 265 -4.95 15.44 7.29
C SER A 265 -4.94 13.93 7.47
N LEU A 266 -3.91 13.38 8.11
CA LEU A 266 -3.81 11.96 8.42
C LEU A 266 -4.90 11.50 9.40
N VAL A 267 -5.30 12.31 10.38
CA VAL A 267 -6.44 11.99 11.27
C VAL A 267 -7.73 11.88 10.47
N VAL A 268 -8.02 12.84 9.59
CA VAL A 268 -9.24 12.83 8.77
C VAL A 268 -9.25 11.61 7.85
N ILE A 269 -8.13 11.31 7.20
CA ILE A 269 -7.97 10.13 6.34
C ILE A 269 -8.17 8.84 7.16
N LEU A 270 -7.51 8.71 8.31
CA LEU A 270 -7.67 7.56 9.22
C LEU A 270 -9.11 7.34 9.66
N ALA A 271 -9.80 8.43 10.03
CA ALA A 271 -11.19 8.38 10.45
C ALA A 271 -12.10 7.95 9.29
N PHE A 272 -11.90 8.52 8.11
CA PHE A 272 -12.67 8.19 6.92
C PHE A 272 -12.47 6.73 6.48
N VAL A 273 -11.22 6.26 6.35
CA VAL A 273 -10.93 4.87 5.97
C VAL A 273 -11.47 3.90 7.03
N GLY A 274 -11.28 4.20 8.32
CA GLY A 274 -11.81 3.38 9.41
C GLY A 274 -13.34 3.26 9.38
N LEU A 275 -14.05 4.37 9.11
CA LEU A 275 -15.50 4.38 8.91
C LEU A 275 -15.90 3.58 7.67
N LYS A 276 -15.23 3.78 6.53
CA LYS A 276 -15.47 3.01 5.30
C LYS A 276 -15.39 1.51 5.57
N MET A 277 -14.37 1.06 6.29
CA MET A 277 -14.20 -0.36 6.64
C MET A 277 -15.33 -0.86 7.55
N LEU A 278 -15.73 -0.10 8.57
CA LEU A 278 -16.83 -0.49 9.46
C LEU A 278 -18.19 -0.55 8.76
N PHE A 279 -18.40 0.29 7.76
CA PHE A 279 -19.66 0.35 6.99
C PHE A 279 -19.60 -0.44 5.69
N SER A 280 -18.55 -1.20 5.43
CA SER A 280 -18.34 -1.95 4.18
C SER A 280 -19.56 -2.79 3.75
N HIS A 281 -20.28 -3.42 4.70
CA HIS A 281 -21.49 -4.20 4.40
C HIS A 281 -22.79 -3.40 4.26
N HIS A 282 -22.83 -2.16 4.73
CA HIS A 282 -24.04 -1.33 4.71
C HIS A 282 -24.00 -0.23 3.65
N ILE A 283 -22.79 0.24 3.31
CA ILE A 283 -22.54 1.35 2.39
C ILE A 283 -21.29 1.01 1.56
N GLU A 284 -21.49 0.68 0.29
CA GLU A 284 -20.40 0.64 -0.68
C GLU A 284 -20.03 2.08 -1.04
N VAL A 285 -18.91 2.56 -0.51
CA VAL A 285 -18.38 3.89 -0.84
C VAL A 285 -17.59 3.78 -2.14
N PRO A 286 -18.02 4.47 -3.22
CA PRO A 286 -17.30 4.42 -4.49
C PRO A 286 -15.86 4.92 -4.34
N GLU A 287 -14.95 4.37 -5.13
CA GLU A 287 -13.51 4.64 -5.05
C GLU A 287 -13.21 6.11 -5.31
N TRP A 288 -13.93 6.72 -6.26
CA TRP A 288 -13.76 8.14 -6.58
C TRP A 288 -14.12 9.05 -5.40
N VAL A 289 -15.04 8.64 -4.52
CA VAL A 289 -15.36 9.37 -3.28
C VAL A 289 -14.20 9.27 -2.31
N SER A 290 -13.62 8.08 -2.15
CA SER A 290 -12.44 7.85 -1.30
C SER A 290 -11.26 8.72 -1.74
N LEU A 291 -10.91 8.63 -3.02
CA LEU A 291 -9.87 9.44 -3.63
C LEU A 291 -10.13 10.94 -3.46
N SER A 292 -11.38 11.38 -3.60
CA SER A 292 -11.77 12.79 -3.45
C SER A 292 -11.60 13.26 -2.00
N VAL A 293 -12.10 12.50 -1.02
CA VAL A 293 -11.98 12.84 0.41
C VAL A 293 -10.52 12.91 0.82
N ILE A 294 -9.71 11.92 0.40
CA ILE A 294 -8.28 11.90 0.69
C ILE A 294 -7.57 13.08 0.02
N SER A 295 -7.80 13.28 -1.29
CA SER A 295 -7.20 14.39 -2.04
C SER A 295 -7.55 15.75 -1.44
N VAL A 296 -8.81 15.98 -1.10
CA VAL A 296 -9.27 17.23 -0.46
C VAL A 296 -8.65 17.40 0.93
N SER A 297 -8.59 16.35 1.74
CA SER A 297 -7.98 16.40 3.09
C SER A 297 -6.49 16.76 3.03
N LEU A 298 -5.80 16.28 2.00
CA LEU A 298 -4.40 16.61 1.76
C LEU A 298 -4.24 18.01 1.22
N VAL A 299 -4.97 18.39 0.17
CA VAL A 299 -4.93 19.74 -0.39
C VAL A 299 -5.28 20.78 0.68
N ALA A 300 -6.27 20.50 1.53
CA ALA A 300 -6.60 21.36 2.67
C ALA A 300 -5.41 21.47 3.64
N GLY A 301 -4.79 20.35 4.04
CA GLY A 301 -3.60 20.39 4.90
C GLY A 301 -2.41 21.12 4.28
N ILE A 302 -2.23 20.97 2.97
CA ILE A 302 -1.24 21.67 2.15
C ILE A 302 -1.47 23.18 2.19
N VAL A 303 -2.68 23.59 1.83
CA VAL A 303 -3.08 25.00 1.73
C VAL A 303 -3.03 25.66 3.11
N SER A 304 -3.55 25.01 4.15
CA SER A 304 -3.44 25.49 5.53
C SER A 304 -1.98 25.61 5.99
N SER A 305 -1.10 24.72 5.54
CA SER A 305 0.33 24.79 5.85
C SER A 305 1.06 25.93 5.14
N LEU A 306 0.58 26.36 3.97
CA LEU A 306 1.17 27.48 3.20
C LEU A 306 0.61 28.84 3.65
N LEU A 307 -0.68 28.90 4.01
CA LEU A 307 -1.39 30.14 4.38
C LEU A 307 -1.13 30.59 5.82
N ILE A 308 -0.59 29.73 6.68
CA ILE A 308 -0.22 30.08 8.05
C ILE A 308 1.31 30.05 8.14
N PRO A 309 2.01 31.18 7.90
CA PRO A 309 3.43 31.32 8.22
C PRO A 309 3.66 31.15 9.71
N GLN A 310 4.86 30.70 10.11
CA GLN A 310 5.25 30.72 11.52
C GLN A 310 5.14 32.14 12.05
N SER A 311 4.34 32.36 13.11
CA SER A 311 4.71 33.37 14.08
C SER A 311 5.95 32.82 14.77
N GLU A 312 7.11 33.46 14.57
CA GLU A 312 8.28 33.24 15.40
C GLU A 312 7.80 33.24 16.87
N VAL A 313 7.88 32.08 17.51
CA VAL A 313 7.79 32.03 18.96
C VAL A 313 9.05 32.72 19.42
N SER A 314 8.88 34.01 19.74
CA SER A 314 9.85 34.84 20.42
C SER A 314 10.57 34.02 21.48
N GLU A 315 11.86 33.76 21.28
CA GLU A 315 12.79 33.60 22.39
C GLU A 315 12.66 34.85 23.27
N ARG A 316 11.87 34.76 24.33
CA ARG A 316 11.82 35.74 25.41
C ARG A 316 11.58 34.98 26.71
N GLY A 317 12.63 34.90 27.53
CA GLY A 317 12.57 34.51 28.94
C GLY A 317 13.71 33.59 29.31
#